data_AF-A0A7K2QDG7-F1
#
_entry.id   AF-A0A7K2QDG7-F1
#
_cell.length_a   1.000
_cell.length_b   1.000
_cell.length_c   1.000
_cell.angle_alpha   90.00
_cell.angle_beta   90.00
_cell.angle_gamma   90.00
#
_symmetry.space_group_name_H-M   'P 1'
#
loop_
_entity.id
_entity.type
_entity.pdbx_description
1 polymer ?
#
loop_
_entity_poly.entity_id
_entity_poly.type
_entity_poly.pdbx_seq_one_letter_code
_entity_poly.pdbx_strand_id
1 'polypeptide(L)'
;RAAELLHVSQPALSHQIRVLERDAGGPLLERLARAVRPTPMGRAMLPHARAALADAERARTAARRTVGLDGGEIQVAAVYSVTLGIMLPVLRAWHENHPQVRVRLMEFPHTDALLAAMTAGRADLAVGPRPGQWEGPVTELGEEEFVLAVPAGDPAPDRVRLTDLADRSWVHYAPGNGLAEVVDRAC
;
A
#
# COMPACT_ATOMS: atom_id res chain seq x y z
N ARG A 1 -6.21 -21.27 5.63
CA ARG A 1 -5.95 -19.88 5.20
C ARG A 1 -4.67 -19.66 4.38
N ALA A 2 -3.44 -19.82 4.91
CA ALA A 2 -2.23 -19.55 4.09
C ALA A 2 -2.08 -20.52 2.89
N ALA A 3 -2.27 -21.82 3.10
CA ALA A 3 -2.22 -22.82 2.03
C ALA A 3 -3.30 -22.60 0.95
N GLU A 4 -4.52 -22.20 1.38
CA GLU A 4 -5.62 -21.83 0.47
C GLU A 4 -5.26 -20.61 -0.39
N LEU A 5 -4.69 -19.55 0.20
CA LEU A 5 -4.27 -18.34 -0.52
C LEU A 5 -3.19 -18.63 -1.56
N LEU A 6 -2.38 -19.65 -1.34
CA LEU A 6 -1.31 -20.08 -2.23
C LEU A 6 -1.72 -21.23 -3.16
N HIS A 7 -2.99 -21.67 -3.11
CA HIS A 7 -3.52 -22.80 -3.87
C HIS A 7 -2.70 -24.10 -3.73
N VAL A 8 -2.20 -24.38 -2.52
CA VAL A 8 -1.45 -25.60 -2.18
C VAL A 8 -2.08 -26.37 -1.03
N SER A 9 -1.69 -27.64 -0.87
CA SER A 9 -2.10 -28.42 0.31
C SER A 9 -1.34 -27.97 1.56
N GLN A 10 -1.98 -28.08 2.73
CA GLN A 10 -1.36 -27.74 4.01
C GLN A 10 -0.08 -28.57 4.31
N PRO A 11 0.01 -29.88 3.97
CA PRO A 11 1.26 -30.62 4.08
C PRO A 11 2.37 -30.09 3.18
N ALA A 12 2.05 -29.70 1.92
CA ALA A 12 3.04 -29.16 0.99
C ALA A 12 3.60 -27.82 1.49
N LEU A 13 2.74 -26.92 1.96
CA LEU A 13 3.18 -25.65 2.56
C LEU A 13 4.05 -25.88 3.79
N SER A 14 3.66 -26.80 4.69
CA SER A 14 4.48 -27.11 5.87
C SER A 14 5.84 -27.69 5.50
N HIS A 15 5.93 -28.48 4.42
CA HIS A 15 7.19 -28.99 3.91
C HIS A 15 8.08 -27.86 3.37
N GLN A 16 7.52 -26.95 2.56
CA GLN A 16 8.26 -25.80 2.01
C GLN A 16 8.82 -24.89 3.11
N ILE A 17 8.04 -24.61 4.16
CA ILE A 17 8.53 -23.85 5.32
C ILE A 17 9.68 -24.58 6.01
N ARG A 18 9.58 -25.90 6.23
CA ARG A 18 10.69 -26.66 6.86
C ARG A 18 11.96 -26.68 6.00
N VAL A 19 11.83 -26.65 4.67
CA VAL A 19 12.99 -26.52 3.78
C VAL A 19 13.63 -25.14 4.00
N LEU A 20 12.82 -24.06 3.97
CA LEU A 20 13.30 -22.71 4.19
C LEU A 20 13.96 -22.53 5.56
N GLU A 21 13.39 -23.10 6.62
CA GLU A 21 13.96 -23.06 7.98
C GLU A 21 15.30 -23.78 8.07
N ARG A 22 15.46 -24.91 7.35
CA ARG A 22 16.76 -25.60 7.26
C ARG A 22 17.79 -24.75 6.53
N ASP A 23 17.41 -24.15 5.42
CA ASP A 23 18.31 -23.31 4.61
C ASP A 23 18.69 -22.02 5.35
N ALA A 24 17.77 -21.46 6.14
CA ALA A 24 18.00 -20.30 7.00
C ALA A 24 18.80 -20.61 8.28
N GLY A 25 19.03 -21.90 8.58
CA GLY A 25 19.79 -22.34 9.75
C GLY A 25 19.01 -22.35 11.07
N GLY A 26 17.69 -22.23 11.03
CA GLY A 26 16.87 -22.23 12.25
C GLY A 26 15.37 -22.03 12.01
N PRO A 27 14.55 -22.22 13.06
CA PRO A 27 13.11 -22.03 12.99
C PRO A 27 12.78 -20.55 12.73
N LEU A 28 11.98 -20.30 11.70
CA LEU A 28 11.48 -18.98 11.32
C LEU A 28 10.09 -18.75 11.90
N LEU A 29 9.33 -19.82 12.13
CA LEU A 29 7.99 -19.78 12.70
C LEU A 29 7.90 -20.63 13.97
N GLU A 30 7.28 -20.09 15.01
CA GLU A 30 6.86 -20.84 16.18
C GLU A 30 5.37 -21.19 16.09
N ARG A 31 5.04 -22.45 16.41
CA ARG A 31 3.66 -22.96 16.41
C ARG A 31 3.15 -23.01 17.84
N LEU A 32 2.19 -22.16 18.15
CA LEU A 32 1.42 -22.15 19.40
C LEU A 32 0.09 -22.88 19.19
N ALA A 33 -0.55 -23.31 20.28
CA ALA A 33 -1.80 -24.10 20.24
C ALA A 33 -2.93 -23.49 19.38
N ARG A 34 -2.94 -22.16 19.20
CA ARG A 34 -3.96 -21.45 18.40
C ARG A 34 -3.39 -20.46 17.39
N ALA A 35 -2.07 -20.36 17.25
CA ALA A 35 -1.45 -19.32 16.44
C ALA A 35 -0.09 -19.75 15.88
N VAL A 36 0.31 -19.14 14.77
CA VAL A 36 1.66 -19.22 14.22
C VAL A 36 2.26 -17.82 14.25
N ARG A 37 3.48 -17.67 14.76
CA ARG A 37 4.16 -16.38 14.86
C ARG A 37 5.59 -16.47 14.32
N PRO A 38 6.17 -15.39 13.78
CA PRO A 38 7.57 -15.37 13.43
C PRO A 38 8.45 -15.38 14.69
N THR A 39 9.50 -16.20 14.69
CA THR A 39 10.57 -16.18 15.70
C THR A 39 11.38 -14.87 15.57
N PRO A 40 12.31 -14.55 16.49
CA PRO A 40 13.24 -13.43 16.29
C PRO A 40 13.99 -13.50 14.94
N MET A 41 14.44 -14.70 14.55
CA MET A 41 15.07 -14.96 13.25
C MET A 41 14.08 -14.75 12.09
N GLY A 42 12.85 -15.25 12.22
CA GLY A 42 11.79 -15.01 11.24
C GLY A 42 11.45 -13.53 11.06
N ARG A 43 11.41 -12.75 12.14
CA ARG A 43 11.20 -11.29 12.08
C ARG A 43 12.36 -10.57 11.37
N ALA A 44 13.59 -10.98 11.65
CA ALA A 44 14.77 -10.43 10.98
C ALA A 44 14.79 -10.77 9.47
N MET A 45 14.39 -11.99 9.10
CA MET A 45 14.38 -12.42 7.70
C MET A 45 13.22 -11.83 6.87
N LEU A 46 12.07 -11.58 7.50
CA LEU A 46 10.84 -11.15 6.82
C LEU A 46 11.00 -9.94 5.86
N PRO A 47 11.65 -8.82 6.24
CA PRO A 47 11.84 -7.70 5.31
C PRO A 47 12.65 -8.10 4.08
N HIS A 48 13.70 -8.92 4.24
CA HIS A 48 14.52 -9.40 3.13
C HIS A 48 13.77 -10.39 2.23
N ALA A 49 12.97 -11.28 2.80
CA ALA A 49 12.14 -12.21 2.04
C ALA A 49 11.11 -11.46 1.17
N ARG A 50 10.50 -10.39 1.72
CA ARG A 50 9.60 -9.52 0.96
C ARG A 50 10.31 -8.79 -0.17
N ALA A 51 11.49 -8.21 0.12
CA ALA A 51 12.30 -7.53 -0.89
C ALA A 51 12.70 -8.48 -2.02
N ALA A 52 13.13 -9.71 -1.70
CA ALA A 52 13.51 -10.71 -2.70
C ALA A 52 12.33 -11.13 -3.60
N LEU A 53 11.13 -11.31 -3.03
CA LEU A 53 9.93 -11.56 -3.83
C LEU A 53 9.60 -10.35 -4.73
N ALA A 54 9.71 -9.13 -4.20
CA ALA A 54 9.49 -7.91 -4.97
C ALA A 54 10.50 -7.76 -6.12
N ASP A 55 11.78 -8.10 -5.89
CA ASP A 55 12.81 -8.12 -6.94
C ASP A 55 12.52 -9.18 -8.00
N ALA A 56 12.06 -10.37 -7.61
CA ALA A 56 11.66 -11.40 -8.56
C ALA A 56 10.46 -10.96 -9.42
N GLU A 57 9.49 -10.25 -8.85
CA GLU A 57 8.40 -9.60 -9.60
C GLU A 57 8.92 -8.56 -10.59
N ARG A 58 9.76 -7.64 -10.11
CA ARG A 58 10.40 -6.61 -10.95
C ARG A 58 11.20 -7.22 -12.09
N ALA A 59 11.98 -8.28 -11.84
CA ALA A 59 12.78 -8.96 -12.85
C ALA A 59 11.90 -9.58 -13.94
N ARG A 60 10.78 -10.23 -13.59
CA ARG A 60 9.83 -10.75 -14.58
C ARG A 60 9.17 -9.63 -15.37
N THR A 61 8.83 -8.52 -14.72
CA THR A 61 8.27 -7.35 -15.40
C THR A 61 9.27 -6.70 -16.35
N ALA A 62 10.53 -6.56 -15.94
CA ALA A 62 11.61 -6.06 -16.79
C ALA A 62 11.83 -6.98 -18.01
N ALA A 63 11.88 -8.30 -17.81
CA ALA A 63 11.98 -9.26 -18.90
C ALA A 63 10.81 -9.13 -19.90
N ARG A 64 9.58 -8.93 -19.41
CA ARG A 64 8.41 -8.66 -20.26
C ARG A 64 8.53 -7.35 -21.03
N ARG A 65 9.09 -6.30 -20.42
CA ARG A 65 9.32 -4.99 -21.07
C ARG A 65 10.39 -5.07 -22.18
N THR A 66 11.40 -5.93 -22.04
CA THR A 66 12.45 -6.09 -23.07
C THR A 66 11.95 -6.78 -24.35
N VAL A 67 10.84 -7.52 -24.27
CA VAL A 67 10.19 -8.12 -25.46
C VAL A 67 9.44 -7.04 -26.29
N GLY A 68 9.34 -5.81 -25.79
CA GLY A 68 8.89 -4.63 -26.53
C GLY A 68 8.21 -3.58 -25.65
N LEU A 69 8.48 -2.30 -25.92
CA LEU A 69 7.74 -1.15 -25.35
C LEU A 69 6.36 -0.95 -26.01
N ASP A 70 6.01 -1.77 -26.99
CA ASP A 70 4.67 -1.90 -27.54
C ASP A 70 3.85 -2.85 -26.66
N GLY A 71 3.15 -2.34 -25.65
CA GLY A 71 2.24 -3.15 -24.82
C GLY A 71 2.65 -3.38 -23.36
N GLY A 72 3.65 -2.66 -22.83
CA GLY A 72 4.08 -2.79 -21.44
C GLY A 72 3.01 -2.39 -20.42
N GLU A 73 3.05 -2.95 -19.21
CA GLU A 73 2.16 -2.59 -18.10
C GLU A 73 2.94 -1.91 -16.96
N ILE A 74 2.36 -0.85 -16.38
CA ILE A 74 2.84 -0.17 -15.17
C ILE A 74 1.81 -0.36 -14.07
N GLN A 75 2.26 -0.86 -12.92
CA GLN A 75 1.41 -1.04 -11.73
C GLN A 75 1.54 0.19 -10.82
N VAL A 76 0.46 0.94 -10.64
CA VAL A 76 0.44 2.15 -9.80
C VAL A 76 -0.45 1.92 -8.59
N ALA A 77 0.09 2.13 -7.39
CA ALA A 77 -0.69 2.16 -6.16
C ALA A 77 -1.08 3.60 -5.80
N ALA A 78 -2.31 3.84 -5.38
CA ALA A 78 -2.75 5.13 -4.88
C ALA A 78 -3.65 4.99 -3.66
N VAL A 79 -3.66 5.97 -2.76
CA VAL A 79 -4.73 6.05 -1.74
C VAL A 79 -6.01 6.61 -2.37
N TYR A 80 -7.17 6.30 -1.78
CA TYR A 80 -8.47 6.78 -2.29
C TYR A 80 -8.53 8.31 -2.44
N SER A 81 -7.99 9.07 -1.49
CA SER A 81 -8.09 10.54 -1.47
C SER A 81 -7.48 11.21 -2.71
N VAL A 82 -6.36 10.68 -3.20
CA VAL A 82 -5.64 11.26 -4.35
C VAL A 82 -6.11 10.72 -5.70
N THR A 83 -6.90 9.64 -5.70
CA THR A 83 -7.21 8.93 -6.95
C THR A 83 -8.04 9.79 -7.91
N LEU A 84 -9.14 10.36 -7.43
CA LEU A 84 -10.03 11.15 -8.28
C LEU A 84 -9.41 12.49 -8.66
N GLY A 85 -8.83 13.22 -7.70
CA GLY A 85 -8.34 14.58 -7.90
C GLY A 85 -7.00 14.67 -8.64
N ILE A 86 -6.12 13.68 -8.46
CA ILE A 86 -4.74 13.73 -8.98
C ILE A 86 -4.52 12.62 -10.01
N MET A 87 -4.86 11.37 -9.69
CA MET A 87 -4.50 10.26 -10.56
C MET A 87 -5.28 10.24 -11.87
N LEU A 88 -6.60 10.45 -11.85
CA LEU A 88 -7.40 10.36 -13.08
C LEU A 88 -6.97 11.36 -14.18
N PRO A 89 -6.74 12.66 -13.91
CA PRO A 89 -6.21 13.59 -14.91
C PRO A 89 -4.86 13.15 -15.48
N VAL A 90 -3.94 12.69 -14.60
CA VAL A 90 -2.62 12.21 -15.00
C VAL A 90 -2.70 10.96 -15.86
N LEU A 91 -3.55 10.00 -15.50
CA LEU A 91 -3.74 8.75 -16.25
C LEU A 91 -4.36 9.02 -17.63
N ARG A 92 -5.28 9.98 -17.72
CA ARG A 92 -5.84 10.43 -19.00
C ARG A 92 -4.74 11.00 -19.91
N ALA A 93 -3.98 11.97 -19.41
CA ALA A 93 -2.89 12.58 -20.16
C ALA A 93 -1.81 11.54 -20.54
N TRP A 94 -1.52 10.59 -19.65
CA TRP A 94 -0.62 9.49 -19.95
C TRP A 94 -1.12 8.62 -21.09
N HIS A 95 -2.39 8.21 -21.05
CA HIS A 95 -2.99 7.36 -22.07
C HIS A 95 -3.02 8.04 -23.45
N GLU A 96 -3.26 9.35 -23.50
CA GLU A 96 -3.23 10.13 -24.74
C GLU A 96 -1.82 10.18 -25.36
N ASN A 97 -0.77 10.25 -24.54
CA ASN A 97 0.63 10.33 -25.00
C ASN A 97 1.31 8.95 -25.18
N HIS A 98 0.82 7.92 -24.50
CA HIS A 98 1.42 6.57 -24.45
C HIS A 98 0.34 5.47 -24.55
N PRO A 99 -0.47 5.42 -25.63
CA PRO A 99 -1.61 4.51 -25.73
C PRO A 99 -1.24 3.01 -25.69
N GLN A 100 -0.01 2.68 -26.04
CA GLN A 100 0.54 1.31 -26.00
C GLN A 100 0.99 0.87 -24.60
N VAL A 101 1.04 1.78 -23.62
CA VAL A 101 1.43 1.44 -22.24
C VAL A 101 0.18 1.33 -21.38
N ARG A 102 -0.11 0.14 -20.89
CA ARG A 102 -1.23 -0.08 -19.96
C ARG A 102 -0.83 0.38 -18.57
N VAL A 103 -1.68 1.17 -17.94
CA VAL A 103 -1.55 1.48 -16.51
C VAL A 103 -2.62 0.71 -15.75
N ARG A 104 -2.20 -0.05 -14.74
CA ARG A 104 -3.10 -0.70 -13.79
C ARG A 104 -3.01 0.03 -12.47
N LEU A 105 -4.09 0.75 -12.15
CA LEU A 105 -4.24 1.45 -10.89
C LEU A 105 -4.80 0.49 -9.83
N MET A 106 -4.17 0.46 -8.66
CA MET A 106 -4.65 -0.21 -7.47
C MET A 106 -4.89 0.83 -6.40
N GLU A 107 -6.09 0.81 -5.84
CA GLU A 107 -6.49 1.78 -4.83
C GLU A 107 -6.44 1.17 -3.44
N PHE A 108 -6.03 1.98 -2.46
CA PHE A 108 -5.87 1.55 -1.07
C PHE A 108 -6.55 2.53 -0.12
N PRO A 109 -7.13 2.02 0.98
CA PRO A 109 -7.82 2.86 1.95
C PRO A 109 -6.89 3.74 2.78
N HIS A 110 -5.63 3.34 2.97
CA HIS A 110 -4.66 4.07 3.80
C HIS A 110 -3.21 3.76 3.36
N THR A 111 -2.27 4.59 3.82
CA THR A 111 -0.85 4.56 3.43
C THR A 111 -0.18 3.22 3.74
N ASP A 112 -0.44 2.60 4.89
CA ASP A 112 0.19 1.33 5.25
C ASP A 112 -0.18 0.17 4.30
N ALA A 113 -1.43 0.11 3.85
CA ALA A 113 -1.88 -0.92 2.90
C ALA A 113 -1.21 -0.72 1.53
N LEU A 114 -1.04 0.54 1.12
CA LEU A 114 -0.30 0.93 -0.08
C LEU A 114 1.20 0.57 0.06
N LEU A 115 1.84 0.88 1.19
CA LEU A 115 3.23 0.52 1.46
C LEU A 115 3.44 -1.00 1.45
N ALA A 116 2.50 -1.76 2.02
CA ALA A 116 2.52 -3.21 1.96
C ALA A 116 2.44 -3.75 0.53
N ALA A 117 1.78 -3.04 -0.39
CA ALA A 117 1.76 -3.38 -1.81
C ALA A 117 3.10 -3.10 -2.50
N MET A 118 3.71 -1.96 -2.21
CA MET A 118 5.05 -1.59 -2.71
C MET A 118 6.11 -2.59 -2.23
N THR A 119 6.15 -2.87 -0.94
CA THR A 119 7.12 -3.81 -0.33
C THR A 119 6.95 -5.23 -0.84
N ALA A 120 5.74 -5.62 -1.24
CA ALA A 120 5.48 -6.92 -1.85
C ALA A 120 5.77 -6.95 -3.37
N GLY A 121 6.20 -5.85 -3.97
CA GLY A 121 6.45 -5.74 -5.42
C GLY A 121 5.19 -5.84 -6.28
N ARG A 122 4.01 -5.59 -5.70
CA ARG A 122 2.75 -5.59 -6.44
C ARG A 122 2.55 -4.30 -7.24
N ALA A 123 3.22 -3.22 -6.85
CA ALA A 123 3.22 -1.93 -7.51
C ALA A 123 4.65 -1.51 -7.89
N ASP A 124 4.79 -0.83 -9.02
CA ASP A 124 6.04 -0.24 -9.50
C ASP A 124 6.27 1.13 -8.84
N LEU A 125 5.19 1.88 -8.61
CA LEU A 125 5.21 3.19 -7.96
C LEU A 125 3.94 3.39 -7.12
N ALA A 126 4.04 4.27 -6.12
CA ALA A 126 2.94 4.63 -5.25
C ALA A 126 2.77 6.15 -5.14
N VAL A 127 1.51 6.59 -5.06
CA VAL A 127 1.13 7.99 -4.89
C VAL A 127 0.20 8.11 -3.67
N GLY A 128 0.60 8.93 -2.71
CA GLY A 128 -0.16 9.16 -1.48
C GLY A 128 0.63 10.01 -0.48
N PRO A 129 0.13 10.12 0.77
CA PRO A 129 0.84 10.81 1.83
C PRO A 129 2.26 10.27 2.01
N ARG A 130 3.18 11.13 2.45
CA ARG A 130 4.57 10.75 2.70
C ARG A 130 4.60 9.56 3.66
N PRO A 131 5.22 8.43 3.28
CA PRO A 131 5.23 7.24 4.13
C PRO A 131 6.10 7.47 5.37
N GLY A 132 5.64 6.99 6.53
CA GLY A 132 6.41 7.07 7.77
C GLY A 132 7.65 6.16 7.76
N GLN A 133 7.57 5.01 7.08
CA GLN A 133 8.66 4.04 6.95
C GLN A 133 8.77 3.56 5.50
N TRP A 134 9.78 4.05 4.77
CA TRP A 134 10.12 3.62 3.43
C TRP A 134 11.61 3.88 3.17
N GLU A 135 12.31 2.88 2.65
CA GLU A 135 13.77 2.95 2.39
C GLU A 135 14.10 3.29 0.93
N GLY A 136 13.09 3.28 0.05
CA GLY A 136 13.25 3.61 -1.37
C GLY A 136 13.17 5.11 -1.66
N PRO A 137 13.31 5.50 -2.94
CA PRO A 137 13.19 6.90 -3.35
C PRO A 137 11.77 7.42 -3.09
N VAL A 138 11.71 8.70 -2.69
CA VAL A 138 10.46 9.46 -2.49
C VAL A 138 10.61 10.78 -3.25
N THR A 139 9.60 11.15 -4.02
CA THR A 139 9.52 12.44 -4.70
C THR A 139 8.29 13.18 -4.19
N GLU A 140 8.48 14.43 -3.77
CA GLU A 140 7.38 15.29 -3.35
C GLU A 140 6.67 15.85 -4.59
N LEU A 141 5.36 15.66 -4.65
CA LEU A 141 4.52 16.14 -5.76
C LEU A 141 3.84 17.48 -5.44
N GLY A 142 3.69 17.80 -4.16
CA GLY A 142 3.03 18.99 -3.65
C GLY A 142 2.41 18.76 -2.28
N GLU A 143 1.63 19.75 -1.84
CA GLU A 143 0.90 19.73 -0.58
C GLU A 143 -0.61 19.54 -0.83
N GLU A 144 -1.28 18.81 0.05
CA GLU A 144 -2.73 18.63 0.06
C GLU A 144 -3.31 19.37 1.27
N GLU A 145 -4.22 20.32 1.04
CA GLU A 145 -4.88 21.07 2.11
C GLU A 145 -6.18 20.37 2.54
N PHE A 146 -6.31 20.12 3.85
CA PHE A 146 -7.58 19.67 4.42
C PHE A 146 -8.49 20.88 4.65
N VAL A 147 -9.72 20.78 4.14
CA VAL A 147 -10.75 21.81 4.31
C VAL A 147 -11.89 21.30 5.18
N LEU A 148 -12.54 22.22 5.91
CA LEU A 148 -13.76 21.93 6.63
C LEU A 148 -14.96 22.18 5.71
N ALA A 149 -15.73 21.12 5.43
CA ALA A 149 -17.01 21.25 4.75
C ALA A 149 -18.13 21.40 5.77
N VAL A 150 -18.81 22.56 5.77
CA VAL A 150 -19.89 22.90 6.70
C VAL A 150 -21.21 23.12 5.95
N PRO A 151 -22.37 23.01 6.63
CA PRO A 151 -23.65 23.44 6.06
C PRO A 151 -23.61 24.90 5.61
N ALA A 152 -24.38 25.22 4.57
CA ALA A 152 -24.50 26.60 4.09
C ALA A 152 -25.00 27.52 5.23
N GLY A 153 -24.27 28.61 5.48
CA GLY A 153 -24.58 29.59 6.52
C GLY A 153 -23.98 29.29 7.90
N ASP A 154 -23.18 28.23 8.06
CA ASP A 154 -22.40 28.02 9.29
C ASP A 154 -21.39 29.17 9.50
N PRO A 155 -21.27 29.75 10.70
CA PRO A 155 -20.36 30.86 10.98
C PRO A 155 -18.90 30.39 11.19
N ALA A 156 -18.49 29.29 10.56
CA ALA A 156 -17.14 28.78 10.64
C ALA A 156 -16.15 29.84 10.10
N PRO A 157 -15.05 30.10 10.82
CA PRO A 157 -14.04 31.04 10.35
C PRO A 157 -13.26 30.42 9.18
N ASP A 158 -12.61 31.26 8.37
CA ASP A 158 -11.78 30.84 7.23
C ASP A 158 -10.64 29.89 7.63
N ARG A 159 -10.17 29.98 8.89
CA ARG A 159 -9.18 29.08 9.47
C ARG A 159 -9.56 28.75 10.91
N VAL A 160 -9.45 27.49 11.26
CA VAL A 160 -9.77 26.97 12.59
C VAL A 160 -8.77 25.88 12.98
N ARG A 161 -8.44 25.77 14.27
CA ARG A 161 -7.70 24.58 14.73
C ARG A 161 -8.67 23.42 14.82
N LEU A 162 -8.25 22.26 14.33
CA LEU A 162 -9.11 21.08 14.32
C LEU A 162 -9.62 20.70 15.72
N THR A 163 -8.81 20.89 16.77
CA THR A 163 -9.19 20.65 18.17
C THR A 163 -10.28 21.61 18.70
N ASP A 164 -10.44 22.79 18.10
CA ASP A 164 -11.48 23.74 18.50
C ASP A 164 -12.88 23.27 18.03
N LEU A 165 -12.94 22.18 17.26
CA LEU A 165 -14.15 21.59 16.71
C LEU A 165 -14.53 20.28 17.42
N ALA A 166 -13.87 19.92 18.53
CA ALA A 166 -14.11 18.68 19.29
C ALA A 166 -15.58 18.50 19.67
N ASP A 167 -16.24 19.59 20.07
CA ASP A 167 -17.64 19.58 20.52
C ASP A 167 -18.67 19.61 19.37
N ARG A 168 -18.23 19.67 18.11
CA ARG A 168 -19.14 19.63 16.95
C ARG A 168 -19.52 18.19 16.59
N SER A 169 -20.66 18.05 15.91
CA SER A 169 -21.04 16.77 15.29
C SER A 169 -20.28 16.56 13.98
N TRP A 170 -19.64 15.41 13.84
CA TRP A 170 -18.83 15.05 12.68
C TRP A 170 -19.50 13.99 11.81
N VAL A 171 -19.44 14.17 10.49
CA VAL A 171 -19.64 13.07 9.54
C VAL A 171 -18.31 12.36 9.39
N HIS A 172 -18.21 11.16 9.96
CA HIS A 172 -16.95 10.42 10.03
C HIS A 172 -16.77 9.45 8.85
N TYR A 173 -15.51 9.14 8.53
CA TYR A 173 -15.19 8.08 7.58
C TYR A 173 -15.54 6.69 8.15
N ALA A 174 -15.84 5.76 7.25
CA ALA A 174 -16.00 4.36 7.62
C ALA A 174 -14.70 3.79 8.24
N PRO A 175 -14.80 2.82 9.17
CA PRO A 175 -13.63 2.19 9.80
C PRO A 175 -12.63 1.66 8.76
N GLY A 176 -11.34 1.95 8.98
CA GLY A 176 -10.24 1.52 8.11
C GLY A 176 -9.91 2.48 6.97
N ASN A 177 -10.63 3.58 6.79
CA ASN A 177 -10.21 4.67 5.91
C ASN A 177 -9.07 5.48 6.56
N GLY A 178 -8.00 5.76 5.82
CA GLY A 178 -6.83 6.48 6.35
C GLY A 178 -7.10 7.92 6.77
N LEU A 179 -8.18 8.54 6.29
CA LEU A 179 -8.59 9.88 6.73
C LEU A 179 -9.37 9.89 8.04
N ALA A 180 -9.76 8.71 8.56
CA ALA A 180 -10.37 8.59 9.89
C ALA A 180 -9.47 9.20 10.97
N GLU A 181 -8.17 8.85 10.95
CA GLU A 181 -7.19 9.35 11.93
C GLU A 181 -7.03 10.87 11.90
N VAL A 182 -7.29 11.51 10.76
CA VAL A 182 -7.28 12.98 10.67
C VAL A 182 -8.44 13.56 11.45
N VAL A 183 -9.65 13.01 11.29
CA VAL A 183 -10.85 13.47 12.01
C VAL A 183 -10.77 13.12 13.50
N ASP A 184 -10.20 11.97 13.85
CA ASP A 184 -9.99 11.55 15.23
C ASP A 184 -9.13 12.54 16.03
N ARG A 185 -8.25 13.33 15.37
CA ARG A 185 -7.47 14.39 16.03
C ARG A 185 -8.29 15.60 16.45
N ALA A 186 -9.54 15.73 16.01
CA ALA A 186 -10.45 16.76 16.47
C ALA A 186 -10.97 16.48 17.88
N CYS A 187 -11.03 15.22 18.30
CA CYS A 187 -11.65 14.72 19.52
C CYS A 187 -10.62 14.16 20.52
#